data_AF-X0TJW2-F1
#
_entry.id   AF-X0TJW2-F1
#
_cell.length_a   1.000
_cell.length_b   1.000
_cell.length_c   1.000
_cell.angle_alpha   90.00
_cell.angle_beta   90.00
_cell.angle_gamma   90.00
#
_symmetry.space_group_name_H-M   'P 1'
#
loop_
_entity.id
_entity.type
_entity.pdbx_description
1 polymer ?
#
loop_
_entity_poly.entity_id
_entity_poly.type
_entity_poly.pdbx_seq_one_letter_code
_entity_poly.pdbx_strand_id
1 'polypeptide(L)' 'MLKNKIGFRKGDKVLIIIGEDKGKKGKIVSIFPKKTEVIVEGVNFLQKHSKPTQKVPQGGII' A
#
# COMPACT_ATOMS: atom_id res chain seq x y z
N MET A 1 -26.30 -1.81 -1.94
CA MET A 1 -24.84 -1.60 -1.74
C MET A 1 -24.17 -2.96 -1.68
N LEU A 2 -23.48 -3.36 -2.75
CA LEU A 2 -22.80 -4.65 -2.82
C LEU A 2 -21.61 -4.66 -1.83
N LYS A 3 -21.68 -5.56 -0.85
CA LYS A 3 -20.65 -5.74 0.17
C LYS A 3 -19.61 -6.68 -0.42
N ASN A 4 -18.58 -6.13 -1.09
CA ASN A 4 -17.46 -6.94 -1.56
C ASN A 4 -16.81 -7.60 -0.33
N LYS A 5 -16.98 -8.92 -0.21
CA LYS A 5 -16.52 -9.70 0.95
C LYS A 5 -15.02 -9.94 0.81
N ILE A 6 -14.23 -9.03 1.35
CA ILE A 6 -12.78 -9.20 1.47
C ILE A 6 -12.52 -10.10 2.68
N GLY A 7 -11.86 -11.23 2.47
CA GLY A 7 -11.54 -12.22 3.51
C GLY A 7 -10.42 -11.82 4.46
N PHE A 8 -9.84 -10.64 4.27
CA PHE A 8 -8.68 -10.13 5.00
C PHE A 8 -9.07 -9.01 5.96
N ARG A 9 -8.32 -8.87 7.04
CA ARG A 9 -8.43 -7.81 8.04
C ARG A 9 -7.14 -7.00 8.12
N LYS A 10 -7.27 -5.77 8.62
CA LYS A 10 -6.11 -4.94 8.94
C LYS A 10 -5.26 -5.69 9.96
N GLY A 11 -4.00 -5.89 9.62
CA GLY A 11 -3.03 -6.59 10.46
C GLY A 11 -2.77 -8.05 10.11
N ASP A 12 -3.49 -8.62 9.13
CA ASP A 12 -3.19 -9.96 8.63
C ASP A 12 -1.87 -9.98 7.85
N LYS A 13 -1.14 -11.09 7.95
CA LYS A 13 0.06 -11.36 7.15
C LYS A 13 -0.35 -12.05 5.84
N VAL A 14 0.12 -11.51 4.72
CA VAL A 14 -0.17 -12.02 3.38
C VAL A 14 1.12 -12.26 2.60
N LEU A 15 1.06 -13.18 1.64
CA LEU A 15 2.11 -13.47 0.68
C LEU A 15 1.67 -12.95 -0.68
N ILE A 16 2.55 -12.22 -1.37
CA ILE A 16 2.28 -11.73 -2.72
C ILE A 16 2.50 -12.89 -3.71
N ILE A 17 1.45 -13.24 -4.46
CA ILE A 17 1.45 -14.40 -5.37
C ILE A 17 2.01 -14.02 -6.76
N ILE A 18 1.77 -12.79 -7.20
CA ILE A 18 2.10 -12.27 -8.54
C ILE A 18 2.49 -10.79 -8.47
N GLY A 19 3.18 -10.28 -9.50
CA GLY A 19 3.65 -8.89 -9.59
C GLY A 19 5.14 -8.71 -9.31
N GLU A 20 5.60 -7.46 -9.26
CA GLU A 20 7.02 -7.10 -9.01
C GLU A 20 7.50 -7.58 -7.63
N ASP A 21 6.61 -7.52 -6.63
CA ASP A 21 6.88 -7.94 -5.26
C ASP A 21 6.55 -9.42 -4.98
N LYS A 22 6.47 -10.27 -6.01
CA LYS A 22 6.14 -11.70 -5.86
C LYS A 22 7.06 -12.39 -4.85
N GLY A 23 6.47 -13.16 -3.94
CA GLY A 23 7.18 -13.92 -2.91
C GLY A 23 7.47 -13.13 -1.63
N LYS A 24 7.30 -11.81 -1.62
CA LYS A 24 7.40 -11.02 -0.40
C LYS A 24 6.21 -11.30 0.52
N LYS A 25 6.46 -11.23 1.83
CA LYS A 25 5.44 -11.32 2.88
C LYS A 25 5.33 -9.97 3.56
N GLY A 26 4.11 -9.53 3.84
CA GLY A 26 3.88 -8.27 4.51
C GLY A 26 2.58 -8.27 5.30
N LYS A 27 2.43 -7.26 6.15
CA LYS A 27 1.21 -7.05 6.94
C LYS A 27 0.30 -6.05 6.24
N ILE A 28 -1.01 -6.25 6.32
CA ILE A 28 -1.98 -5.31 5.76
C ILE A 28 -2.09 -4.07 6.67
N VAL A 29 -1.76 -2.89 6.13
CA VAL A 29 -1.89 -1.58 6.80
C VAL A 29 -3.31 -1.05 6.69
N SER A 30 -3.89 -1.15 5.50
CA SER A 30 -5.17 -0.53 5.15
C SER A 30 -5.88 -1.36 4.09
N ILE A 31 -7.22 -1.37 4.14
CA ILE A 31 -8.08 -2.09 3.20
C ILE A 31 -9.06 -1.08 2.60
N PHE A 32 -9.18 -1.07 1.27
CA PHE A 32 -10.12 -0.23 0.53
C PHE A 32 -11.19 -1.11 -0.11
N PRO A 33 -12.27 -1.46 0.61
CA PRO A 33 -13.27 -2.42 0.13
C PRO A 33 -14.06 -1.94 -1.09
N LYS A 34 -14.20 -0.62 -1.25
CA LYS A 34 -14.85 -0.03 -2.43
C LYS A 34 -14.04 -0.21 -3.72
N LYS A 35 -12.71 -0.22 -3.60
CA LYS A 35 -11.77 -0.37 -4.72
C LYS A 35 -11.23 -1.78 -4.87
N THR A 36 -11.48 -2.65 -3.89
CA THR A 36 -10.95 -4.02 -3.84
C THR A 36 -9.42 -4.05 -3.78
N GLU A 37 -8.83 -3.05 -3.11
CA GLU A 37 -7.38 -2.86 -2.97
C GLU A 37 -6.97 -2.96 -1.51
N VAL A 38 -5.72 -3.38 -1.27
CA VAL A 38 -5.10 -3.42 0.07
C VAL A 38 -3.71 -2.80 0.01
N ILE A 39 -3.33 -2.10 1.08
CA ILE A 39 -1.96 -1.64 1.28
C ILE A 39 -1.27 -2.64 2.19
N VAL A 40 -0.18 -3.20 1.69
CA VAL A 40 0.69 -4.13 2.41
C VAL A 40 2.01 -3.43 2.70
N GLU A 41 2.58 -3.63 3.89
CA GLU A 41 3.88 -3.07 4.24
C GLU A 41 4.99 -3.67 3.37
N GLY A 42 5.91 -2.82 2.90
CA GLY A 42 7.14 -3.30 2.25
C GLY A 42 7.01 -3.66 0.78
N VAL A 43 5.91 -3.30 0.11
CA VAL A 43 5.67 -3.58 -1.31
C VAL A 43 5.23 -2.33 -2.07
N ASN A 44 5.42 -2.34 -3.39
CA ASN A 44 5.04 -1.28 -4.32
C ASN A 44 5.66 0.09 -3.93
N PHE A 45 6.95 0.10 -3.62
CA PHE A 45 7.67 1.34 -3.37
C PHE A 45 7.90 2.11 -4.67
N LEU A 46 7.53 3.39 -4.65
CA LEU A 46 7.67 4.28 -5.78
C LEU A 46 8.34 5.56 -5.31
N GLN A 47 9.33 6.01 -6.06
CA GLN A 47 9.96 7.31 -5.83
C GLN A 47 9.00 8.41 -6.27
N LYS A 48 8.58 9.25 -5.33
CA LYS A 48 7.73 10.40 -5.61
C LYS A 48 8.51 11.68 -5.39
N HIS A 49 8.65 12.46 -6.46
CA HIS A 49 9.21 13.80 -6.36
C HIS A 49 8.19 14.74 -5.73
N SER A 50 8.54 15.33 -4.59
CA SER A 50 7.71 16.34 -3.92
C SER A 50 8.26 17.73 -4.17
N LYS A 51 7.37 18.63 -4.61
CA LYS A 51 7.68 20.07 -4.71
C LYS A 51 7.96 20.63 -3.31
N PRO A 52 8.88 21.60 -3.20
CA PRO A 52 9.10 22.33 -1.95
C PRO A 52 7.80 22.88 -1.39
N THR A 53 7.61 22.77 -0.07
CA THR A 53 6.46 23.33 0.63
C THR A 53 6.92 24.03 1.90
N GLN A 54 6.09 24.86 2.53
CA GLN A 54 6.48 25.58 3.76
C GLN A 54 7.00 24.65 4.88
N LYS A 55 6.50 23.42 4.94
CA LYS A 55 6.94 22.39 5.90
C LYS A 55 8.20 21.64 5.48
N VAL A 56 8.50 21.61 4.18
CA VAL A 56 9.64 20.89 3.59
C VAL A 56 10.27 21.78 2.52
N PRO A 57 11.03 22.82 2.92
CA PRO A 57 11.55 23.84 2.00
C PRO A 57 12.62 23.29 1.04
N GLN A 58 13.29 22.20 1.40
CA GLN A 58 14.29 21.57 0.52
C GLN A 58 13.64 20.76 -0.62
N GLY A 59 12.34 20.47 -0.55
CA GLY A 59 11.72 19.46 -1.43
C GLY A 59 12.43 18.11 -1.27
N GLY A 60 12.28 17.23 -2.26
CA GLY A 60 13.06 15.99 -2.32
C GLY A 60 12.33 14.81 -2.95
N ILE A 61 13.04 13.69 -3.00
CA ILE A 61 12.49 12.38 -3.37
C ILE A 61 12.06 11.69 -2.07
N ILE A 62 10.77 11.36 -1.98
CA ILE A 62 10.18 10.52 -0.92
C ILE A 62 9.79 9.17 -1.49
#